data_AF-A0A932RDK3-F1
#
_entry.id   AF-A0A932RDK3-F1
#
_cell.length_a   1.000
_cell.length_b   1.000
_cell.length_c   1.000
_cell.angle_alpha   90.00
_cell.angle_beta   90.00
_cell.angle_gamma   90.00
#
_symmetry.space_group_name_H-M   'P 1'
#
loop_
_entity.id
_entity.type
_entity.pdbx_description
1 polymer ?
#
loop_
_entity_poly.entity_id
_entity_poly.type
_entity_poly.pdbx_seq_one_letter_code
_entity_poly.pdbx_strand_id
1 'polypeptide(L)'
;MSPIKMTWLLLTAVLVFISGPRPCAAERPSPESGPENSTERRATKFNYEALLKTIQADAAPVVDKITGRVAVDSKDWLYAAHFSPVFYQGVGRTPRGDYMLKFNYDGDWSGINNWHNLDSSNADYHGYVYFSTAETLTHFFIFYVVFHARDYKRIAEQVYLFGGTAGWLLEKHLWHENDLEGSVVVIKKNGDDPKAGEVVLVETMAHFRFFLFPTDTFLKYFTEKLLKTRKMNKAHQVAMDESHPRLFIEPEGHGIMRYEGKLEKNMMVYRYKAQTENPERADHSNIGYNLIPIYNTFWERACADIDAENVTFGSVLEFTFEPPERAPTFFHHKIQPGKKDLTVNIGVALKGRVHGANKARLPWGWWDRFDRPTWNGSWYFDPAQVVKQQFNLGDDFSTDYIHNPSINIFCREPKACLPPDNK
;
A
#
# COMPACT_ATOMS: atom_id res chain seq x y z
N MET A 1 -41.25 -42.95 -49.96
CA MET A 1 -40.04 -42.55 -50.69
C MET A 1 -39.03 -42.01 -49.70
N SER A 2 -37.88 -42.67 -49.63
CA SER A 2 -36.57 -42.34 -49.04
C SER A 2 -36.47 -41.45 -47.77
N PRO A 3 -35.92 -41.97 -46.65
CA PRO A 3 -35.41 -41.18 -45.52
C PRO A 3 -33.95 -40.76 -45.75
N ILE A 4 -33.61 -39.53 -45.34
CA ILE A 4 -32.23 -39.02 -45.34
C ILE A 4 -31.49 -39.59 -44.12
N LYS A 5 -30.38 -40.27 -44.42
CA LYS A 5 -29.49 -40.97 -43.47
C LYS A 5 -28.53 -40.01 -42.76
N MET A 6 -28.34 -40.27 -41.47
CA MET A 6 -27.13 -39.96 -40.68
C MET A 6 -25.87 -40.34 -41.46
N THR A 7 -24.88 -39.44 -41.48
CA THR A 7 -23.51 -39.77 -41.91
C THR A 7 -22.52 -39.30 -40.86
N TRP A 8 -21.66 -40.24 -40.48
CA TRP A 8 -20.55 -40.15 -39.55
C TRP A 8 -19.43 -39.25 -40.07
N LEU A 9 -18.81 -38.42 -39.21
CA LEU A 9 -17.50 -37.85 -39.50
C LEU A 9 -16.42 -38.72 -38.84
N LEU A 10 -15.60 -39.34 -39.69
CA LEU A 10 -14.37 -40.04 -39.32
C LEU A 10 -13.27 -39.03 -38.92
N LEU A 11 -12.59 -39.31 -37.80
CA LEU A 11 -11.24 -38.84 -37.54
C LEU A 11 -10.30 -39.36 -38.64
N THR A 12 -9.54 -38.46 -39.27
CA THR A 12 -8.38 -38.86 -40.07
C THR A 12 -7.13 -38.39 -39.34
N ALA A 13 -6.37 -39.34 -38.80
CA ALA A 13 -5.04 -39.13 -38.27
C ALA A 13 -4.03 -39.08 -39.43
N VAL A 14 -3.11 -38.13 -39.41
CA VAL A 14 -1.92 -38.13 -40.28
C VAL A 14 -0.72 -38.54 -39.42
N LEU A 15 -0.25 -39.77 -39.66
CA LEU A 15 1.05 -40.26 -39.26
C LEU A 15 2.09 -39.86 -40.32
N VAL A 16 3.22 -39.30 -39.88
CA VAL A 16 4.49 -39.36 -40.62
C VAL A 16 5.57 -39.81 -39.64
N PHE A 17 6.00 -41.07 -39.78
CA PHE A 17 7.30 -41.60 -39.36
C PHE A 17 8.03 -42.02 -40.65
N ILE A 18 9.35 -41.84 -40.74
CA ILE A 18 10.43 -42.87 -40.67
C ILE A 18 11.67 -42.05 -41.15
N SER A 19 12.91 -42.06 -40.63
CA SER A 19 13.82 -43.08 -40.07
C SER A 19 15.12 -42.39 -39.56
N GLY A 20 15.77 -42.91 -38.51
CA GLY A 20 17.16 -42.57 -38.08
C GLY A 20 18.25 -43.33 -38.87
N PRO A 21 19.41 -43.77 -38.30
CA PRO A 21 20.24 -43.21 -37.20
C PRO A 21 21.80 -43.25 -37.43
N ARG A 22 22.57 -42.65 -36.49
CA ARG A 22 24.03 -42.82 -36.09
C ARG A 22 25.12 -42.00 -36.84
N PRO A 23 26.39 -41.85 -36.33
CA PRO A 23 27.02 -42.18 -35.03
C PRO A 23 27.95 -41.11 -34.35
N CYS A 24 28.29 -41.36 -33.08
CA CYS A 24 29.55 -41.19 -32.29
C CYS A 24 30.47 -39.95 -32.34
N ALA A 25 30.61 -39.36 -31.15
CA ALA A 25 31.84 -39.04 -30.37
C ALA A 25 32.86 -37.99 -30.87
N ALA A 26 33.02 -36.93 -30.06
CA ALA A 26 34.32 -36.38 -29.67
C ALA A 26 34.20 -35.70 -28.28
N GLU A 27 35.13 -36.05 -27.39
CA GLU A 27 35.25 -35.58 -26.00
C GLU A 27 35.86 -34.17 -25.87
N ARG A 28 35.60 -33.54 -24.71
CA ARG A 28 36.46 -32.69 -23.83
C ARG A 28 35.81 -31.35 -23.43
N PRO A 29 36.19 -30.76 -22.29
CA PRO A 29 36.25 -31.31 -20.93
C PRO A 29 35.30 -30.54 -20.00
N SER A 30 34.94 -31.17 -18.88
CA SER A 30 34.24 -30.53 -17.76
C SER A 30 35.02 -29.32 -17.22
N PRO A 31 34.42 -28.13 -17.08
CA PRO A 31 34.92 -27.14 -16.15
C PRO A 31 34.48 -27.56 -14.75
N GLU A 32 35.48 -27.67 -13.89
CA GLU A 32 35.38 -27.90 -12.46
C GLU A 32 34.32 -27.00 -11.81
N SER A 33 33.64 -27.56 -10.81
CA SER A 33 32.86 -26.85 -9.82
C SER A 33 33.75 -25.82 -9.10
N GLY A 34 33.84 -24.62 -9.67
CA GLY A 34 34.27 -23.42 -8.96
C GLY A 34 33.20 -23.05 -7.93
N PRO A 35 33.58 -22.50 -6.77
CA PRO A 35 32.63 -22.14 -5.74
C PRO A 35 31.64 -21.13 -6.32
N GLU A 36 30.34 -21.36 -6.09
CA GLU A 36 29.31 -20.34 -6.24
C GLU A 36 29.84 -19.06 -5.56
N ASN A 37 30.17 -18.06 -6.37
CA ASN A 37 30.38 -16.71 -5.89
C ASN A 37 29.02 -16.21 -5.44
N SER A 38 28.65 -16.55 -4.21
CA SER A 38 27.64 -15.88 -3.41
C SER A 38 28.16 -14.48 -3.08
N THR A 39 28.30 -13.62 -4.09
CA THR A 39 28.35 -12.18 -3.85
C THR A 39 26.93 -11.71 -3.65
N GLU A 40 26.33 -12.09 -2.52
CA GLU A 40 25.51 -11.14 -1.78
C GLU A 40 26.44 -9.96 -1.53
N ARG A 41 26.33 -8.92 -2.37
CA ARG A 41 26.97 -7.64 -2.08
C ARG A 41 26.46 -7.25 -0.71
N ARG A 42 27.37 -7.30 0.26
CA ARG A 42 27.19 -6.86 1.64
C ARG A 42 26.45 -5.52 1.57
N ALA A 43 25.16 -5.53 1.87
CA ALA A 43 24.38 -4.31 1.95
C ALA A 43 25.15 -3.37 2.86
N THR A 44 25.52 -2.20 2.35
CA THR A 44 26.16 -1.16 3.16
C THR A 44 25.26 -0.93 4.35
N LYS A 45 25.76 -1.24 5.55
CA LYS A 45 25.03 -1.10 6.81
C LYS A 45 24.35 0.27 6.85
N PHE A 46 23.04 0.28 6.98
CA PHE A 46 22.23 1.48 6.98
C PHE A 46 22.74 2.45 8.06
N ASN A 47 23.23 3.62 7.66
CA ASN A 47 23.80 4.60 8.58
C ASN A 47 22.67 5.43 9.19
N TYR A 48 22.08 4.90 10.25
CA TYR A 48 20.96 5.53 10.96
C TYR A 48 21.29 6.96 11.42
N GLU A 49 22.50 7.24 11.91
CA GLU A 49 22.88 8.58 12.38
C GLU A 49 22.98 9.59 11.23
N ALA A 50 23.45 9.15 10.06
CA ALA A 50 23.42 9.99 8.87
C ALA A 50 21.98 10.25 8.41
N LEU A 51 21.11 9.23 8.47
CA LEU A 51 19.69 9.37 8.16
C LEU A 51 19.00 10.34 9.12
N LEU A 52 19.23 10.22 10.43
CA LEU A 52 18.71 11.16 11.43
C LEU A 52 19.10 12.59 11.09
N LYS A 53 20.36 12.82 10.72
CA LYS A 53 20.87 14.14 10.38
C LYS A 53 20.23 14.69 9.11
N THR A 54 20.00 13.85 8.11
CA THR A 54 19.28 14.22 6.88
C THR A 54 17.81 14.51 7.17
N ILE A 55 17.13 13.63 7.92
CA ILE A 55 15.74 13.84 8.33
C ILE A 55 15.62 15.14 9.14
N GLN A 56 16.47 15.38 10.14
CA GLN A 56 16.43 16.62 10.92
C GLN A 56 16.68 17.89 10.07
N ALA A 57 17.41 17.77 8.96
CA ALA A 57 17.64 18.88 8.03
C ALA A 57 16.44 19.14 7.09
N ASP A 58 15.73 18.09 6.67
CA ASP A 58 14.64 18.18 5.66
C ASP A 58 13.21 18.07 6.26
N ALA A 59 13.08 17.62 7.51
CA ALA A 59 11.81 17.40 8.22
C ALA A 59 11.31 18.67 8.89
N ALA A 60 11.12 19.73 8.10
CA ALA A 60 10.37 20.88 8.58
C ALA A 60 9.00 20.39 9.10
N PRO A 61 8.55 20.85 10.29
CA PRO A 61 7.27 20.43 10.82
C PRO A 61 6.16 20.81 9.85
N VAL A 62 5.26 19.88 9.57
CA VAL A 62 4.04 20.17 8.82
C VAL A 62 3.06 20.75 9.82
N VAL A 63 2.66 21.99 9.59
CA VAL A 63 1.71 22.72 10.43
C VAL A 63 0.35 22.73 9.77
N ASP A 64 -0.67 22.32 10.51
CA ASP A 64 -2.05 22.43 10.08
C ASP A 64 -2.43 23.91 9.91
N LYS A 65 -2.86 24.27 8.70
CA LYS A 65 -3.11 25.67 8.32
C LYS A 65 -4.27 26.32 9.08
N ILE A 66 -5.19 25.53 9.62
CA ILE A 66 -6.40 26.03 10.29
C ILE A 66 -6.13 26.25 11.78
N THR A 67 -5.56 25.26 12.44
CA THR A 67 -5.34 25.23 13.89
C THR A 67 -3.99 25.80 14.29
N GLY A 68 -3.04 25.91 13.35
CA GLY A 68 -1.65 26.29 13.63
C GLY A 68 -0.88 25.24 14.43
N ARG A 69 -1.44 24.03 14.61
CA ARG A 69 -0.81 22.95 15.36
C ARG A 69 0.08 22.10 14.46
N VAL A 70 1.11 21.49 15.05
CA VAL A 70 2.04 20.62 14.30
C VAL A 70 1.35 19.28 14.04
N ALA A 71 1.11 18.99 12.77
CA ALA A 71 0.49 17.76 12.28
C ALA A 71 1.51 16.66 11.98
N VAL A 72 2.69 17.02 11.52
CA VAL A 72 3.81 16.09 11.33
C VAL A 72 5.05 16.73 11.92
N ASP A 73 5.59 16.12 12.97
CA ASP A 73 6.79 16.60 13.64
C ASP A 73 8.00 15.70 13.34
N SER A 74 9.15 16.02 13.93
CA SER A 74 10.36 15.20 13.76
C SER A 74 10.16 13.74 14.21
N LYS A 75 9.34 13.47 15.24
CA LYS A 75 9.09 12.11 15.74
C LYS A 75 8.36 11.30 14.66
N ASP A 76 7.36 11.86 13.98
CA ASP A 76 6.68 11.19 12.87
C ASP A 76 7.66 10.79 11.77
N TRP A 77 8.51 11.71 11.35
CA TRP A 77 9.52 11.45 10.32
C TRP A 77 10.51 10.37 10.74
N LEU A 78 10.95 10.37 12.00
CA LEU A 78 11.87 9.37 12.52
C LEU A 78 11.26 7.97 12.54
N TYR A 79 10.03 7.83 13.05
CA TYR A 79 9.31 6.56 13.01
C TYR A 79 9.06 6.12 11.56
N ALA A 80 8.57 7.01 10.70
CA ALA A 80 8.26 6.70 9.30
C ALA A 80 9.49 6.26 8.51
N ALA A 81 10.65 6.87 8.76
CA ALA A 81 11.91 6.47 8.16
C ALA A 81 12.42 5.14 8.69
N HIS A 82 12.45 4.97 10.01
CA HIS A 82 13.05 3.80 10.65
C HIS A 82 12.30 2.50 10.34
N PHE A 83 10.97 2.56 10.27
CA PHE A 83 10.11 1.39 10.05
C PHE A 83 9.58 1.30 8.61
N SER A 84 10.18 2.08 7.69
CA SER A 84 9.81 2.11 6.28
C SER A 84 9.92 0.74 5.61
N PRO A 85 8.98 0.32 4.73
CA PRO A 85 9.10 -0.98 4.09
C PRO A 85 10.22 -1.08 3.06
N VAL A 86 10.76 -2.27 2.86
CA VAL A 86 11.48 -2.61 1.63
C VAL A 86 10.46 -3.18 0.65
N PHE A 87 10.22 -2.48 -0.46
CA PHE A 87 9.27 -2.93 -1.48
C PHE A 87 10.00 -3.72 -2.57
N TYR A 88 9.55 -4.94 -2.79
CA TYR A 88 9.93 -5.82 -3.87
C TYR A 88 8.81 -5.72 -4.93
N GLN A 89 8.96 -4.78 -5.86
CA GLN A 89 7.97 -4.41 -6.86
C GLN A 89 8.12 -5.29 -8.11
N GLY A 90 7.11 -6.09 -8.43
CA GLY A 90 7.03 -6.71 -9.75
C GLY A 90 6.76 -5.65 -10.82
N VAL A 91 7.40 -5.80 -11.99
CA VAL A 91 7.24 -4.90 -13.13
C VAL A 91 6.61 -5.65 -14.29
N GLY A 92 5.49 -5.13 -14.76
CA GLY A 92 4.69 -5.68 -15.83
C GLY A 92 5.15 -5.26 -17.22
N ARG A 93 4.23 -5.40 -18.18
CA ARG A 93 4.50 -5.13 -19.61
C ARG A 93 4.62 -3.65 -19.96
N THR A 94 4.11 -2.76 -19.12
CA THR A 94 4.26 -1.31 -19.28
C THR A 94 4.94 -0.77 -18.03
N PRO A 95 6.28 -0.90 -17.92
CA PRO A 95 7.01 -0.69 -16.66
C PRO A 95 6.72 0.61 -15.94
N ARG A 96 6.57 1.71 -16.69
CA ARG A 96 6.26 3.03 -16.11
C ARG A 96 4.96 3.04 -15.31
N GLY A 97 3.99 2.19 -15.68
CA GLY A 97 2.73 2.05 -14.94
C GLY A 97 2.94 1.53 -13.53
N ASP A 98 3.99 0.74 -13.30
CA ASP A 98 4.30 0.12 -12.01
C ASP A 98 5.24 0.97 -11.13
N TYR A 99 5.71 2.12 -11.61
CA TYR A 99 6.64 2.95 -10.84
C TYR A 99 5.92 3.58 -9.64
N MET A 100 6.64 3.69 -8.52
CA MET A 100 6.16 4.30 -7.28
C MET A 100 6.30 5.82 -7.36
N LEU A 101 5.28 6.51 -7.84
CA LEU A 101 5.36 7.92 -8.22
C LEU A 101 4.82 8.86 -7.15
N LYS A 102 5.15 10.16 -7.29
CA LYS A 102 4.30 11.23 -6.77
C LYS A 102 3.01 11.29 -7.57
N PHE A 103 1.91 11.69 -6.93
CA PHE A 103 0.67 11.99 -7.63
C PHE A 103 0.85 13.09 -8.68
N ASN A 104 1.60 14.14 -8.34
CA ASN A 104 1.91 15.26 -9.22
C ASN A 104 3.21 15.07 -10.01
N TYR A 105 3.51 13.84 -10.44
CA TYR A 105 4.76 13.53 -11.14
C TYR A 105 4.90 14.30 -12.46
N ASP A 106 3.81 14.76 -13.06
CA ASP A 106 3.76 15.56 -14.28
C ASP A 106 3.66 17.08 -14.01
N GLY A 107 3.64 17.48 -12.74
CA GLY A 107 3.64 18.88 -12.30
C GLY A 107 2.27 19.46 -11.96
N ASP A 108 1.19 18.69 -12.06
CA ASP A 108 -0.15 19.16 -11.67
C ASP A 108 -0.84 18.27 -10.61
N TRP A 109 -2.02 18.65 -10.14
CA TRP A 109 -2.81 17.87 -9.18
C TRP A 109 -4.12 17.38 -9.79
N SER A 110 -4.11 17.07 -11.08
CA SER A 110 -5.24 16.51 -11.81
C SER A 110 -5.17 14.99 -11.79
N GLY A 111 -6.24 14.34 -11.32
CA GLY A 111 -6.34 12.88 -11.39
C GLY A 111 -6.79 12.37 -12.77
N ILE A 112 -7.27 13.25 -13.66
CA ILE A 112 -7.98 12.87 -14.89
C ILE A 112 -7.09 12.80 -16.15
N ASN A 113 -5.79 13.04 -15.99
CA ASN A 113 -4.79 13.02 -17.05
C ASN A 113 -3.57 12.14 -16.69
N ASN A 114 -3.49 11.61 -15.47
CA ASN A 114 -2.38 10.79 -15.00
C ASN A 114 -2.15 9.54 -15.86
N TRP A 115 -3.20 8.95 -16.45
CA TRP A 115 -2.99 7.81 -17.33
C TRP A 115 -2.19 8.22 -18.56
N HIS A 116 -2.52 9.33 -19.20
CA HIS A 116 -1.91 9.76 -20.45
C HIS A 116 -0.58 10.50 -20.25
N ASN A 117 -0.47 11.30 -19.19
CA ASN A 117 0.73 12.07 -18.89
C ASN A 117 1.91 11.21 -18.42
N LEU A 118 1.69 9.93 -18.13
CA LEU A 118 2.76 9.03 -17.72
C LEU A 118 3.84 8.86 -18.79
N ASP A 119 3.49 9.04 -20.06
CA ASP A 119 4.43 8.96 -21.18
C ASP A 119 4.88 10.34 -21.70
N SER A 120 4.57 11.40 -20.96
CA SER A 120 4.96 12.77 -21.30
C SER A 120 6.45 13.04 -21.00
N SER A 121 7.01 14.08 -21.62
CA SER A 121 8.40 14.49 -21.40
C SER A 121 8.64 15.14 -20.03
N ASN A 122 7.59 15.57 -19.34
CA ASN A 122 7.63 16.22 -18.02
C ASN A 122 7.45 15.24 -16.86
N ALA A 123 7.20 13.96 -17.12
CA ALA A 123 6.98 12.97 -16.07
C ALA A 123 8.24 12.72 -15.22
N ASP A 124 8.11 12.90 -13.90
CA ASP A 124 9.12 12.57 -12.89
C ASP A 124 8.95 11.13 -12.39
N TYR A 125 9.80 10.21 -12.85
CA TYR A 125 9.75 8.80 -12.46
C TYR A 125 10.45 8.47 -11.14
N HIS A 126 10.96 9.44 -10.38
CA HIS A 126 11.66 9.15 -9.14
C HIS A 126 10.75 8.50 -8.09
N GLY A 127 11.31 7.60 -7.27
CA GLY A 127 10.55 6.83 -6.29
C GLY A 127 10.04 7.64 -5.09
N TYR A 128 8.74 7.53 -4.79
CA TYR A 128 8.12 8.14 -3.60
C TYR A 128 7.11 7.22 -2.90
N VAL A 129 6.99 7.40 -1.59
CA VAL A 129 5.99 6.74 -0.75
C VAL A 129 5.34 7.78 0.14
N TYR A 130 4.01 7.80 0.15
CA TYR A 130 3.24 8.65 1.04
C TYR A 130 3.13 8.01 2.42
N PHE A 131 3.17 8.81 3.49
CA PHE A 131 2.99 8.31 4.85
C PHE A 131 2.05 9.15 5.70
N SER A 132 1.38 8.50 6.64
CA SER A 132 0.62 9.14 7.72
C SER A 132 0.87 8.40 9.02
N THR A 133 0.71 9.06 10.15
CA THR A 133 1.03 8.51 11.47
C THR A 133 -0.11 8.71 12.46
N ALA A 134 -0.23 7.76 13.38
CA ALA A 134 -0.98 7.92 14.62
C ALA A 134 -0.20 7.30 15.78
N GLU A 135 -0.38 7.84 16.98
CA GLU A 135 0.30 7.40 18.19
C GLU A 135 -0.71 7.28 19.33
N THR A 136 -0.73 6.10 19.96
CA THR A 136 -1.41 5.89 21.25
C THR A 136 -0.39 5.84 22.38
N LEU A 137 -0.84 5.65 23.63
CA LEU A 137 0.08 5.46 24.75
C LEU A 137 1.10 4.33 24.54
N THR A 138 0.74 3.30 23.78
CA THR A 138 1.51 2.04 23.71
C THR A 138 2.06 1.74 22.32
N HIS A 139 1.45 2.28 21.26
CA HIS A 139 1.81 1.92 19.90
C HIS A 139 1.91 3.15 18.99
N PHE A 140 2.67 2.99 17.92
CA PHE A 140 2.73 3.88 16.78
C PHE A 140 2.17 3.14 15.56
N PHE A 141 1.42 3.85 14.74
CA PHE A 141 0.80 3.33 13.53
C PHE A 141 1.30 4.16 12.37
N ILE A 142 1.82 3.51 11.33
CA ILE A 142 2.35 4.20 10.15
C ILE A 142 1.69 3.61 8.92
N PHE A 143 0.98 4.47 8.20
CA PHE A 143 0.48 4.16 6.88
C PHE A 143 1.59 4.42 5.88
N TYR A 144 1.86 3.46 5.01
CA TYR A 144 2.69 3.65 3.82
C TYR A 144 1.82 3.40 2.60
N VAL A 145 1.70 4.41 1.73
CA VAL A 145 0.83 4.40 0.57
C VAL A 145 1.66 4.68 -0.67
N VAL A 146 1.47 3.85 -1.68
CA VAL A 146 2.18 3.89 -2.95
C VAL A 146 1.19 4.32 -4.03
N PHE A 147 1.58 5.31 -4.82
CA PHE A 147 0.79 5.78 -5.95
C PHE A 147 1.36 5.23 -7.25
N HIS A 148 0.46 4.70 -8.09
CA HIS A 148 0.74 4.34 -9.47
C HIS A 148 -0.20 5.12 -10.40
N ALA A 149 0.30 5.58 -11.55
CA ALA A 149 -0.52 6.39 -12.45
C ALA A 149 -1.56 5.56 -13.23
N ARG A 150 -1.36 4.25 -13.33
CA ARG A 150 -2.20 3.30 -14.06
C ARG A 150 -2.32 2.01 -13.25
N ASP A 151 -3.52 1.56 -12.92
CA ASP A 151 -3.78 0.13 -12.65
C ASP A 151 -4.16 -0.54 -13.98
N TYR A 152 -3.39 -1.55 -14.37
CA TYR A 152 -3.65 -2.33 -15.56
C TYR A 152 -3.55 -3.82 -15.23
N LYS A 153 -4.16 -4.69 -16.03
CA LYS A 153 -4.10 -6.15 -15.80
C LYS A 153 -3.91 -6.93 -17.10
N ARG A 154 -3.25 -8.09 -17.01
CA ARG A 154 -3.08 -9.03 -18.12
C ARG A 154 -4.40 -9.73 -18.49
N ILE A 155 -4.74 -9.68 -19.77
CA ILE A 155 -5.90 -10.31 -20.44
C ILE A 155 -6.09 -11.81 -20.10
N ALA A 156 -5.00 -12.52 -19.80
CA ALA A 156 -4.96 -13.98 -19.89
C ALA A 156 -5.68 -14.74 -18.75
N GLU A 157 -5.79 -14.20 -17.53
CA GLU A 157 -6.38 -14.97 -16.41
C GLU A 157 -7.91 -15.05 -16.48
N GLN A 158 -8.60 -13.97 -16.86
CA GLN A 158 -10.07 -13.94 -16.84
C GLN A 158 -10.72 -14.38 -18.16
N VAL A 159 -10.07 -14.14 -19.30
CA VAL A 159 -10.54 -14.67 -20.59
C VAL A 159 -10.52 -16.21 -20.60
N TYR A 160 -9.57 -16.84 -19.88
CA TYR A 160 -9.50 -18.29 -19.74
C TYR A 160 -10.65 -18.88 -18.89
N LEU A 161 -11.11 -18.13 -17.88
CA LEU A 161 -12.14 -18.59 -16.94
C LEU A 161 -13.57 -18.36 -17.45
N PHE A 162 -13.82 -17.26 -18.17
CA PHE A 162 -15.18 -16.89 -18.60
C PHE A 162 -15.43 -17.08 -20.10
N GLY A 163 -14.39 -17.17 -20.93
CA GLY A 163 -14.50 -17.30 -22.38
C GLY A 163 -15.16 -16.10 -23.08
N GLY A 164 -14.80 -15.87 -24.34
CA GLY A 164 -15.52 -14.95 -25.24
C GLY A 164 -15.65 -13.49 -24.76
N THR A 165 -16.74 -12.84 -25.16
CA THR A 165 -17.04 -11.41 -24.94
C THR A 165 -17.23 -11.03 -23.47
N ALA A 166 -17.60 -11.98 -22.61
CA ALA A 166 -17.84 -11.75 -21.18
C ALA A 166 -16.54 -11.51 -20.39
N GLY A 167 -15.47 -12.27 -20.70
CA GLY A 167 -14.14 -12.03 -20.13
C GLY A 167 -13.58 -10.65 -20.54
N TRP A 168 -13.80 -10.24 -21.80
CA TRP A 168 -13.41 -8.93 -22.32
C TRP A 168 -14.18 -7.76 -21.68
N LEU A 169 -15.45 -7.94 -21.32
CA LEU A 169 -16.25 -6.89 -20.66
C LEU A 169 -15.87 -6.72 -19.18
N LEU A 170 -15.51 -7.80 -18.49
CA LEU A 170 -14.98 -7.75 -17.11
C LEU A 170 -13.58 -7.10 -17.05
N GLU A 171 -12.75 -7.32 -18.07
CA GLU A 171 -11.39 -6.77 -18.18
C GLU A 171 -11.33 -5.24 -18.14
N LYS A 172 -12.19 -4.57 -18.92
CA LYS A 172 -12.23 -3.09 -18.98
C LYS A 172 -12.55 -2.45 -17.64
N HIS A 173 -13.16 -3.17 -16.71
CA HIS A 173 -13.51 -2.67 -15.38
C HIS A 173 -12.40 -2.84 -14.33
N LEU A 174 -11.33 -3.57 -14.67
CA LEU A 174 -10.18 -3.80 -13.78
C LEU A 174 -9.05 -2.80 -14.02
N TRP A 175 -8.99 -2.18 -15.20
CA TRP A 175 -8.01 -1.15 -15.46
C TRP A 175 -8.58 0.18 -14.97
N HIS A 176 -7.73 1.04 -14.43
CA HIS A 176 -8.15 2.39 -14.12
C HIS A 176 -7.00 3.39 -13.99
N GLU A 177 -7.34 4.64 -14.28
CA GLU A 177 -6.51 5.79 -13.95
C GLU A 177 -6.34 5.96 -12.46
N ASN A 178 -5.10 6.22 -12.07
CA ASN A 178 -4.63 6.26 -10.70
C ASN A 178 -4.75 4.91 -10.01
N ASP A 179 -3.87 4.70 -9.05
CA ASP A 179 -3.95 3.61 -8.11
C ASP A 179 -3.26 4.02 -6.81
N LEU A 180 -3.84 3.63 -5.68
CA LEU A 180 -3.34 3.95 -4.36
C LEU A 180 -3.48 2.72 -3.48
N GLU A 181 -2.36 2.04 -3.32
CA GLU A 181 -2.24 0.82 -2.55
C GLU A 181 -1.35 1.06 -1.33
N GLY A 182 -1.47 0.25 -0.29
CA GLY A 182 -0.67 0.53 0.90
C GLY A 182 -0.69 -0.50 2.00
N SER A 183 -0.09 -0.10 3.11
CA SER A 183 0.06 -0.92 4.30
C SER A 183 0.02 -0.08 5.58
N VAL A 184 -0.36 -0.73 6.68
CA VAL A 184 -0.24 -0.20 8.04
C VAL A 184 0.81 -1.02 8.77
N VAL A 185 1.85 -0.35 9.23
CA VAL A 185 2.87 -0.94 10.10
C VAL A 185 2.55 -0.51 11.54
N VAL A 186 2.42 -1.48 12.43
CA VAL A 186 2.11 -1.25 13.86
C VAL A 186 3.35 -1.53 14.69
N ILE A 187 3.79 -0.52 15.43
CA ILE A 187 5.01 -0.51 16.22
C ILE A 187 4.62 -0.48 17.69
N LYS A 188 5.05 -1.49 18.45
CA LYS A 188 5.00 -1.42 19.90
C LYS A 188 6.10 -0.48 20.38
N LYS A 189 5.73 0.55 21.12
CA LYS A 189 6.69 1.50 21.71
C LYS A 189 7.46 0.87 22.86
N ASN A 190 8.68 1.31 23.05
CA ASN A 190 9.53 0.96 24.18
C ASN A 190 10.26 2.24 24.65
N GLY A 191 9.52 3.10 25.34
CA GLY A 191 9.93 4.48 25.56
C GLY A 191 9.70 5.37 24.33
N ASP A 192 10.33 6.54 24.33
CA ASP A 192 10.12 7.56 23.29
C ASP A 192 11.09 7.45 22.10
N ASP A 193 12.20 6.71 22.23
CA ASP A 193 13.17 6.50 21.15
C ASP A 193 12.57 5.59 20.07
N PRO A 194 12.42 6.08 18.82
CA PRO A 194 11.95 5.25 17.70
C PRO A 194 12.76 3.96 17.52
N LYS A 195 14.08 3.97 17.78
CA LYS A 195 14.95 2.79 17.64
C LYS A 195 14.61 1.65 18.59
N ALA A 196 14.00 1.99 19.72
CA ALA A 196 13.60 1.01 20.73
C ALA A 196 12.26 0.35 20.38
N GLY A 197 11.49 0.94 19.47
CA GLY A 197 10.23 0.40 18.99
C GLY A 197 10.40 -0.92 18.24
N GLU A 198 9.36 -1.75 18.28
CA GLU A 198 9.34 -3.06 17.63
C GLU A 198 8.13 -3.18 16.72
N VAL A 199 8.33 -3.52 15.45
CA VAL A 199 7.22 -3.89 14.56
C VAL A 199 6.58 -5.17 15.11
N VAL A 200 5.28 -5.11 15.38
CA VAL A 200 4.52 -6.26 15.89
C VAL A 200 3.56 -6.81 14.85
N LEU A 201 2.92 -5.93 14.08
CA LEU A 201 1.91 -6.27 13.09
C LEU A 201 2.13 -5.46 11.82
N VAL A 202 1.81 -6.07 10.69
CA VAL A 202 1.73 -5.38 9.40
C VAL A 202 0.45 -5.82 8.73
N GLU A 203 -0.33 -4.86 8.27
CA GLU A 203 -1.52 -5.11 7.46
C GLU A 203 -1.32 -4.49 6.09
N THR A 204 -1.63 -5.21 5.04
CA THR A 204 -1.51 -4.71 3.66
C THR A 204 -2.86 -4.73 2.99
N MET A 205 -3.11 -3.72 2.16
CA MET A 205 -4.24 -3.75 1.25
C MET A 205 -3.84 -4.56 0.02
N ALA A 206 -4.71 -5.50 -0.36
CA ALA A 206 -4.64 -6.19 -1.62
C ALA A 206 -6.05 -6.38 -2.17
N HIS A 207 -6.20 -6.26 -3.49
CA HIS A 207 -7.44 -6.63 -4.14
C HIS A 207 -7.71 -8.14 -3.98
N PHE A 208 -8.88 -8.50 -3.46
CA PHE A 208 -9.27 -9.89 -3.33
C PHE A 208 -9.58 -10.49 -4.71
N ARG A 209 -8.81 -11.52 -5.09
CA ARG A 209 -8.82 -12.17 -6.41
C ARG A 209 -10.00 -13.11 -6.70
N PHE A 210 -10.95 -13.30 -5.78
CA PHE A 210 -12.03 -14.29 -5.95
C PHE A 210 -13.40 -13.67 -6.28
N PHE A 211 -13.78 -13.78 -7.58
CA PHE A 211 -15.11 -13.63 -8.20
C PHE A 211 -15.84 -12.27 -8.18
N LEU A 212 -16.35 -11.86 -9.35
CA LEU A 212 -17.45 -10.93 -9.75
C LEU A 212 -17.68 -9.60 -8.99
N PHE A 213 -17.07 -9.41 -7.83
CA PHE A 213 -17.19 -8.26 -6.94
C PHE A 213 -15.81 -7.98 -6.35
N PRO A 214 -14.92 -7.27 -7.08
CA PRO A 214 -13.62 -6.89 -6.55
C PRO A 214 -13.84 -6.13 -5.24
N THR A 215 -13.18 -6.58 -4.19
CA THR A 215 -13.16 -5.89 -2.91
C THR A 215 -11.77 -5.85 -2.37
N ASP A 216 -11.44 -4.70 -1.81
CA ASP A 216 -10.23 -4.51 -1.03
C ASP A 216 -10.32 -5.46 0.17
N THR A 217 -9.23 -6.18 0.42
CA THR A 217 -9.11 -7.07 1.57
C THR A 217 -7.78 -6.80 2.22
N PHE A 218 -7.81 -6.78 3.54
CA PHE A 218 -6.61 -6.52 4.31
C PHE A 218 -5.97 -7.81 4.77
N LEU A 219 -4.74 -8.03 4.31
CA LEU A 219 -3.96 -9.19 4.66
C LEU A 219 -3.18 -8.90 5.95
N LYS A 220 -3.33 -9.80 6.91
CA LYS A 220 -2.83 -9.63 8.28
C LYS A 220 -1.57 -10.44 8.49
N TYR A 221 -0.49 -9.75 8.86
CA TYR A 221 0.81 -10.35 9.11
C TYR A 221 1.36 -10.04 10.49
N PHE A 222 2.13 -10.97 11.01
CA PHE A 222 2.80 -10.93 12.30
C PHE A 222 4.31 -11.05 12.09
N THR A 223 5.09 -10.38 12.92
CA THR A 223 6.53 -10.68 13.00
C THR A 223 6.77 -12.07 13.57
N GLU A 224 7.94 -12.65 13.33
CA GLU A 224 8.27 -14.01 13.76
C GLU A 224 8.04 -14.22 15.26
N LYS A 225 8.42 -13.23 16.07
CA LYS A 225 8.29 -13.26 17.54
C LYS A 225 6.83 -13.33 17.96
N LEU A 226 5.97 -12.49 17.41
CA LEU A 226 4.54 -12.49 17.76
C LEU A 226 3.83 -13.72 17.19
N LEU A 227 4.19 -14.16 15.98
CA LEU A 227 3.68 -15.37 15.34
C LEU A 227 3.93 -16.63 16.17
N LYS A 228 5.16 -16.79 16.71
CA LYS A 228 5.51 -17.90 17.63
C LYS A 228 4.71 -17.83 18.93
N THR A 229 4.62 -16.65 19.53
CA THR A 229 3.90 -16.42 20.80
C THR A 229 2.42 -16.77 20.65
N ARG A 230 1.82 -16.41 19.51
CA ARG A 230 0.41 -16.67 19.19
C ARG A 230 0.14 -18.02 18.52
N LYS A 231 1.18 -18.83 18.25
CA LYS A 231 1.09 -20.13 17.54
C LYS A 231 0.38 -20.04 16.19
N MET A 232 0.60 -18.96 15.45
CA MET A 232 -0.02 -18.72 14.13
C MET A 232 0.75 -19.43 13.00
N ASN A 233 0.10 -19.65 11.87
CA ASN A 233 0.72 -20.26 10.69
C ASN A 233 1.78 -19.31 10.06
N LYS A 234 2.92 -19.84 9.62
CA LYS A 234 3.98 -19.12 8.88
C LYS A 234 3.48 -18.38 7.64
N ALA A 235 2.33 -18.75 7.08
CA ALA A 235 1.65 -18.01 6.01
C ALA A 235 1.34 -16.55 6.39
N HIS A 236 1.18 -16.27 7.70
CA HIS A 236 0.96 -14.92 8.21
C HIS A 236 2.26 -14.24 8.68
N GLN A 237 3.43 -14.79 8.40
CA GLN A 237 4.69 -14.17 8.80
C GLN A 237 5.07 -13.07 7.81
N VAL A 238 5.37 -11.86 8.29
CA VAL A 238 6.12 -10.86 7.52
C VAL A 238 7.62 -11.01 7.81
N ALA A 239 8.43 -11.05 6.77
CA ALA A 239 9.89 -11.04 6.89
C ALA A 239 10.38 -9.61 7.13
N MET A 240 11.42 -9.46 7.94
CA MET A 240 12.02 -8.16 8.27
C MET A 240 13.42 -8.08 7.67
N ASP A 241 13.81 -6.88 7.24
CA ASP A 241 15.19 -6.47 6.98
C ASP A 241 15.55 -5.42 8.04
N GLU A 242 16.22 -5.84 9.11
CA GLU A 242 16.34 -5.05 10.35
C GLU A 242 14.96 -4.59 10.87
N SER A 243 14.68 -3.28 10.88
CA SER A 243 13.38 -2.69 11.27
C SER A 243 12.38 -2.56 10.12
N HIS A 244 12.77 -2.91 8.89
CA HIS A 244 12.00 -2.67 7.68
C HIS A 244 11.18 -3.91 7.26
N PRO A 245 9.83 -3.85 7.24
CA PRO A 245 9.02 -4.93 6.69
C PRO A 245 9.34 -5.17 5.21
N ARG A 246 9.48 -6.44 4.81
CA ARG A 246 9.69 -6.82 3.40
C ARG A 246 8.35 -7.09 2.73
N LEU A 247 7.92 -6.16 1.88
CA LEU A 247 6.63 -6.22 1.19
C LEU A 247 6.85 -6.45 -0.31
N PHE A 248 5.95 -7.20 -0.91
CA PHE A 248 5.87 -7.41 -2.34
C PHE A 248 4.71 -6.60 -2.90
N ILE A 249 4.91 -5.98 -4.06
CA ILE A 249 3.85 -5.31 -4.80
C ILE A 249 3.69 -6.06 -6.11
N GLU A 250 2.48 -6.55 -6.38
CA GLU A 250 2.23 -7.27 -7.63
C GLU A 250 2.42 -6.35 -8.85
N PRO A 251 2.97 -6.87 -9.96
CA PRO A 251 3.00 -6.10 -11.19
C PRO A 251 1.58 -5.78 -11.66
N GLU A 252 1.46 -4.66 -12.36
CA GLU A 252 0.30 -4.19 -13.08
C GLU A 252 -0.83 -3.60 -12.24
N GLY A 253 -1.36 -4.30 -11.23
CA GLY A 253 -2.38 -3.67 -10.38
C GLY A 253 -2.15 -3.82 -8.88
N HIS A 254 -0.86 -3.87 -8.53
CA HIS A 254 -0.28 -3.27 -7.33
C HIS A 254 -0.78 -3.68 -5.95
N GLY A 255 -1.62 -4.70 -5.82
CA GLY A 255 -1.91 -5.32 -4.53
C GLY A 255 -0.64 -5.62 -3.73
N ILE A 256 -0.60 -5.15 -2.48
CA ILE A 256 0.56 -5.28 -1.60
C ILE A 256 0.41 -6.52 -0.73
N MET A 257 1.47 -7.32 -0.66
CA MET A 257 1.53 -8.55 0.12
C MET A 257 2.86 -8.62 0.87
N ARG A 258 3.02 -9.63 1.72
CA ARG A 258 4.34 -9.97 2.25
C ARG A 258 5.26 -10.47 1.13
N TYR A 259 6.55 -10.15 1.20
CA TYR A 259 7.54 -10.75 0.30
C TYR A 259 7.97 -12.14 0.79
N GLU A 260 7.88 -13.15 -0.08
CA GLU A 260 8.15 -14.55 0.26
C GLU A 260 9.58 -15.04 -0.06
N GLY A 261 10.48 -14.13 -0.45
CA GLY A 261 11.90 -14.46 -0.61
C GLY A 261 12.35 -14.86 -2.02
N LYS A 262 11.46 -14.88 -3.02
CA LYS A 262 11.80 -15.22 -4.40
C LYS A 262 11.96 -13.96 -5.25
N LEU A 263 13.20 -13.67 -5.66
CA LEU A 263 13.46 -12.59 -6.60
C LEU A 263 13.07 -13.06 -8.01
N GLU A 264 12.20 -12.31 -8.69
CA GLU A 264 11.83 -12.57 -10.08
C GLU A 264 12.63 -11.70 -11.05
N LYS A 265 12.72 -12.13 -12.31
CA LYS A 265 13.54 -11.47 -13.36
C LYS A 265 13.14 -10.01 -13.61
N ASN A 266 11.86 -9.68 -13.42
CA ASN A 266 11.30 -8.34 -13.67
C ASN A 266 10.91 -7.67 -12.35
N MET A 267 11.81 -7.66 -11.38
CA MET A 267 11.53 -7.07 -10.07
C MET A 267 12.48 -5.92 -9.77
N MET A 268 11.92 -4.87 -9.18
CA MET A 268 12.64 -3.71 -8.66
C MET A 268 12.56 -3.72 -7.14
N VAL A 269 13.65 -3.36 -6.46
CA VAL A 269 13.73 -3.32 -5.00
C VAL A 269 13.89 -1.87 -4.56
N TYR A 270 12.86 -1.33 -3.94
CA TYR A 270 12.80 0.03 -3.43
C TYR A 270 13.10 0.07 -1.93
N ARG A 271 13.98 0.99 -1.53
CA ARG A 271 14.42 1.21 -0.14
C ARG A 271 14.39 2.69 0.19
N TYR A 272 13.99 3.02 1.42
CA TYR A 272 14.07 4.40 1.88
C TYR A 272 15.54 4.82 2.01
N LYS A 273 15.92 5.91 1.33
CA LYS A 273 17.29 6.47 1.39
C LYS A 273 17.33 7.96 1.73
N ALA A 274 16.17 8.56 2.05
CA ALA A 274 15.97 10.02 2.08
C ALA A 274 16.38 10.74 0.77
N GLN A 275 16.58 9.97 -0.30
CA GLN A 275 16.95 10.40 -1.64
C GLN A 275 16.14 9.59 -2.62
N THR A 276 15.77 10.22 -3.72
CA THR A 276 14.94 9.61 -4.74
C THR A 276 15.83 9.23 -5.91
N GLU A 277 15.57 8.07 -6.52
CA GLU A 277 16.28 7.60 -7.71
C GLU A 277 15.28 7.29 -8.82
N ASN A 278 15.64 7.60 -10.06
CA ASN A 278 14.83 7.28 -11.24
C ASN A 278 15.04 5.79 -11.61
N PRO A 279 13.98 4.96 -11.59
CA PRO A 279 14.06 3.52 -11.87
C PRO A 279 14.65 3.18 -13.24
N GLU A 280 14.50 4.05 -14.24
CA GLU A 280 15.04 3.81 -15.58
C GLU A 280 16.58 3.90 -15.63
N ARG A 281 17.22 4.43 -14.58
CA ARG A 281 18.67 4.67 -14.51
C ARG A 281 19.34 4.04 -13.29
N ALA A 282 18.55 3.67 -12.28
CA ALA A 282 19.04 3.13 -11.02
C ALA A 282 19.39 1.65 -11.11
N ASP A 283 20.13 1.15 -10.11
CA ASP A 283 20.27 -0.29 -9.89
C ASP A 283 18.92 -0.85 -9.39
N HIS A 284 18.27 -1.68 -10.20
CA HIS A 284 16.96 -2.27 -9.89
C HIS A 284 16.97 -3.10 -8.60
N SER A 285 18.13 -3.53 -8.10
CA SER A 285 18.23 -4.25 -6.82
C SER A 285 18.25 -3.34 -5.59
N ASN A 286 18.32 -2.01 -5.79
CA ASN A 286 18.46 -1.04 -4.71
C ASN A 286 18.11 0.39 -5.16
N ILE A 287 16.83 0.65 -5.48
CA ILE A 287 16.32 1.97 -5.85
C ILE A 287 15.93 2.75 -4.59
N GLY A 288 16.38 3.99 -4.48
CA GLY A 288 16.05 4.91 -3.41
C GLY A 288 14.68 5.55 -3.62
N TYR A 289 13.83 5.51 -2.59
CA TYR A 289 12.65 6.37 -2.52
C TYR A 289 12.73 7.33 -1.34
N ASN A 290 11.92 8.38 -1.40
CA ASN A 290 11.71 9.31 -0.30
C ASN A 290 10.25 9.32 0.18
N LEU A 291 10.05 9.80 1.41
CA LEU A 291 8.76 9.83 2.09
C LEU A 291 8.06 11.18 1.90
N ILE A 292 6.74 11.16 1.76
CA ILE A 292 5.91 12.35 1.60
C ILE A 292 4.76 12.30 2.61
N PRO A 293 4.59 13.31 3.48
CA PRO A 293 3.48 13.30 4.43
C PRO A 293 2.15 13.44 3.71
N ILE A 294 1.21 12.55 4.02
CA ILE A 294 -0.17 12.57 3.53
C ILE A 294 -0.88 13.85 3.99
N TYR A 295 -0.54 14.35 5.18
CA TYR A 295 -1.24 15.45 5.84
C TYR A 295 -1.36 16.71 4.96
N ASN A 296 -0.24 17.30 4.52
CA ASN A 296 -0.24 18.50 3.68
C ASN A 296 -0.28 18.22 2.17
N THR A 297 -0.39 16.94 1.79
CA THR A 297 -0.55 16.54 0.39
C THR A 297 -2.00 16.19 0.12
N PHE A 298 -2.40 14.96 0.37
CA PHE A 298 -3.77 14.51 0.10
C PHE A 298 -4.78 15.00 1.15
N TRP A 299 -4.47 14.94 2.45
CA TRP A 299 -5.45 15.17 3.50
C TRP A 299 -5.96 16.62 3.53
N GLU A 300 -5.09 17.62 3.57
CA GLU A 300 -5.50 19.03 3.50
C GLU A 300 -6.34 19.34 2.25
N ARG A 301 -6.00 18.75 1.09
CA ARG A 301 -6.77 18.93 -0.15
C ARG A 301 -8.12 18.21 -0.09
N ALA A 302 -8.18 17.06 0.56
CA ALA A 302 -9.40 16.28 0.70
C ALA A 302 -10.39 16.93 1.68
N CYS A 303 -9.88 17.66 2.68
CA CYS A 303 -10.68 18.42 3.64
C CYS A 303 -11.03 19.83 3.16
N ALA A 304 -10.42 20.33 2.08
CA ALA A 304 -10.81 21.59 1.47
C ALA A 304 -12.23 21.48 0.88
N ASP A 305 -12.91 22.61 0.69
CA ASP A 305 -14.21 22.62 0.01
C ASP A 305 -14.07 22.01 -1.40
N ILE A 306 -14.65 20.82 -1.57
CA ILE A 306 -14.65 20.10 -2.85
C ILE A 306 -15.90 20.50 -3.63
N ASP A 307 -15.71 21.18 -4.75
CA ASP A 307 -16.77 21.52 -5.69
C ASP A 307 -16.80 20.58 -6.91
N ALA A 308 -17.72 20.85 -7.84
CA ALA A 308 -17.88 20.08 -9.08
C ALA A 308 -16.68 20.22 -10.04
N GLU A 309 -15.89 21.28 -9.92
CA GLU A 309 -14.72 21.56 -10.76
C GLU A 309 -13.46 20.87 -10.25
N ASN A 310 -13.44 20.40 -8.99
CA ASN A 310 -12.32 19.66 -8.41
C ASN A 310 -11.79 18.57 -9.37
N VAL A 311 -10.53 18.69 -9.77
CA VAL A 311 -9.85 17.75 -10.68
C VAL A 311 -9.07 16.67 -9.94
N THR A 312 -8.88 16.80 -8.63
CA THR A 312 -8.09 15.87 -7.81
C THR A 312 -8.94 14.72 -7.29
N PHE A 313 -10.11 15.01 -6.67
CA PHE A 313 -10.98 13.99 -6.08
C PHE A 313 -12.27 13.85 -6.85
N GLY A 314 -12.68 12.61 -7.11
CA GLY A 314 -13.88 12.31 -7.89
C GLY A 314 -15.03 11.74 -7.08
N SER A 315 -14.76 11.29 -5.86
CA SER A 315 -15.76 10.83 -4.91
C SER A 315 -15.51 11.47 -3.55
N VAL A 316 -16.59 11.90 -2.91
CA VAL A 316 -16.61 12.43 -1.56
C VAL A 316 -17.46 11.52 -0.69
N LEU A 317 -17.09 11.37 0.58
CA LEU A 317 -17.99 10.82 1.59
C LEU A 317 -18.28 11.88 2.63
N GLU A 318 -19.51 11.84 3.11
CA GLU A 318 -19.93 12.60 4.26
C GLU A 318 -19.37 11.93 5.51
N PHE A 319 -18.55 12.65 6.27
CA PHE A 319 -18.11 12.23 7.58
C PHE A 319 -18.77 13.12 8.62
N THR A 320 -19.41 12.47 9.60
CA THR A 320 -19.98 13.14 10.76
C THR A 320 -19.00 13.00 11.93
N PHE A 321 -18.53 14.13 12.43
CA PHE A 321 -17.64 14.18 13.58
C PHE A 321 -18.47 14.55 14.82
N GLU A 322 -18.60 13.64 15.79
CA GLU A 322 -19.14 13.99 17.11
C GLU A 322 -18.03 14.67 17.93
N PRO A 323 -18.21 15.95 18.36
CA PRO A 323 -17.26 16.56 19.28
C PRO A 323 -17.36 15.86 20.66
N PRO A 324 -16.24 15.52 21.31
CA PRO A 324 -16.29 14.79 22.57
C PRO A 324 -16.90 15.67 23.68
N GLU A 325 -17.95 15.19 24.35
CA GLU A 325 -18.47 15.85 25.55
C GLU A 325 -17.52 15.69 26.76
N ARG A 326 -16.70 14.63 26.79
CA ARG A 326 -15.58 14.43 27.74
C ARG A 326 -14.54 13.47 27.14
N ALA A 327 -13.38 14.01 26.72
CA ALA A 327 -12.16 13.27 26.34
C ALA A 327 -12.20 12.30 25.13
N PRO A 328 -11.03 11.95 24.55
CA PRO A 328 -10.92 11.42 23.19
C PRO A 328 -11.12 9.91 23.20
N THR A 329 -12.31 9.46 23.57
CA THR A 329 -12.73 8.07 23.37
C THR A 329 -13.83 8.04 22.32
N PHE A 330 -13.41 7.64 21.13
CA PHE A 330 -14.18 7.08 20.01
C PHE A 330 -15.20 7.96 19.28
N PHE A 331 -14.99 8.00 17.96
CA PHE A 331 -16.03 8.02 16.93
C PHE A 331 -16.95 6.80 17.08
N HIS A 332 -17.85 6.80 18.07
CA HIS A 332 -19.01 5.92 18.03
C HIS A 332 -20.09 6.62 17.23
N HIS A 333 -20.30 6.18 15.99
CA HIS A 333 -21.52 6.47 15.26
C HIS A 333 -22.74 6.05 16.09
N LYS A 334 -23.40 7.01 16.76
CA LYS A 334 -24.82 6.91 17.07
C LYS A 334 -25.46 8.23 16.64
N ILE A 335 -26.04 8.20 15.44
CA ILE A 335 -26.99 9.22 14.97
C ILE A 335 -27.98 9.51 16.12
N GLN A 336 -27.81 10.63 16.80
CA GLN A 336 -28.79 11.16 17.74
C GLN A 336 -29.71 12.10 16.97
N PRO A 337 -31.04 11.85 16.92
CA PRO A 337 -31.95 12.78 16.27
C PRO A 337 -31.93 14.14 16.99
N GLY A 338 -31.43 15.19 16.33
CA GLY A 338 -31.64 16.57 16.77
C GLY A 338 -30.40 17.46 16.97
N LYS A 339 -29.17 16.93 16.90
CA LYS A 339 -27.96 17.77 16.77
C LYS A 339 -27.50 17.73 15.31
N LYS A 340 -27.44 18.90 14.65
CA LYS A 340 -26.77 19.05 13.35
C LYS A 340 -25.28 18.98 13.61
N ASP A 341 -24.74 17.77 13.68
CA ASP A 341 -23.31 17.53 13.81
C ASP A 341 -22.57 18.09 12.58
N LEU A 342 -21.28 18.39 12.76
CA LEU A 342 -20.42 18.99 11.75
C LEU A 342 -20.18 17.97 10.62
N THR A 343 -21.06 17.98 9.63
CA THR A 343 -20.92 17.21 8.39
C THR A 343 -19.81 17.86 7.54
N VAL A 344 -18.77 17.09 7.21
CA VAL A 344 -17.74 17.51 6.24
C VAL A 344 -17.69 16.51 5.09
N ASN A 345 -17.75 17.02 3.86
CA ASN A 345 -17.50 16.20 2.67
C ASN A 345 -16.00 16.09 2.46
N ILE A 346 -15.45 14.89 2.56
CA ILE A 346 -14.02 14.64 2.38
C ILE A 346 -13.80 13.83 1.11
N GLY A 347 -12.84 14.24 0.28
CA GLY A 347 -12.45 13.52 -0.92
C GLY A 347 -11.84 12.15 -0.60
N VAL A 348 -12.47 11.06 -1.01
CA VAL A 348 -12.10 9.68 -0.62
C VAL A 348 -11.53 8.84 -1.75
N ALA A 349 -11.69 9.28 -2.99
CA ALA A 349 -11.10 8.63 -4.15
C ALA A 349 -10.59 9.68 -5.15
N LEU A 350 -9.42 9.41 -5.73
CA LEU A 350 -8.85 10.25 -6.79
C LEU A 350 -9.78 10.25 -7.99
N LYS A 351 -9.92 11.42 -8.61
CA LYS A 351 -10.72 11.56 -9.83
C LYS A 351 -10.02 10.81 -10.93
N GLY A 352 -10.69 9.88 -11.59
CA GLY A 352 -10.13 9.13 -12.71
C GLY A 352 -11.20 8.88 -13.75
N ARG A 353 -10.83 8.87 -15.03
CA ARG A 353 -11.80 8.67 -16.13
C ARG A 353 -11.43 7.52 -17.05
N VAL A 354 -10.15 7.18 -17.13
CA VAL A 354 -9.69 6.11 -18.00
C VAL A 354 -10.05 4.75 -17.38
N HIS A 355 -10.78 3.93 -18.14
CA HIS A 355 -11.24 2.56 -17.82
C HIS A 355 -12.11 2.38 -16.55
N GLY A 356 -12.25 3.40 -15.70
CA GLY A 356 -13.20 3.42 -14.59
C GLY A 356 -13.25 4.78 -13.91
N ALA A 357 -14.42 5.15 -13.41
CA ALA A 357 -14.56 6.38 -12.63
C ALA A 357 -14.06 6.15 -11.19
N ASN A 358 -13.11 6.98 -10.76
CA ASN A 358 -12.72 7.22 -9.37
C ASN A 358 -12.43 5.95 -8.56
N LYS A 359 -11.59 5.08 -9.11
CA LYS A 359 -11.31 3.75 -8.54
C LYS A 359 -10.23 3.76 -7.45
N ALA A 360 -9.22 4.63 -7.59
CA ALA A 360 -8.13 4.75 -6.61
C ALA A 360 -8.61 5.45 -5.33
N ARG A 361 -8.81 4.65 -4.27
CA ARG A 361 -9.27 5.15 -2.97
C ARG A 361 -8.08 5.60 -2.10
N LEU A 362 -8.31 6.64 -1.31
CA LEU A 362 -7.36 7.11 -0.30
C LEU A 362 -7.49 6.25 0.97
N PRO A 363 -6.51 6.29 1.90
CA PRO A 363 -6.58 5.50 3.15
C PRO A 363 -7.88 5.63 3.94
N TRP A 364 -8.46 6.83 4.01
CA TRP A 364 -9.76 7.07 4.66
C TRP A 364 -10.98 6.72 3.78
N GLY A 365 -10.76 6.32 2.54
CA GLY A 365 -11.75 5.71 1.65
C GLY A 365 -11.69 4.18 1.61
N TRP A 366 -10.64 3.57 2.16
CA TRP A 366 -10.49 2.12 2.19
C TRP A 366 -11.49 1.48 3.16
N TRP A 367 -11.91 0.27 2.82
CA TRP A 367 -12.83 -0.51 3.62
C TRP A 367 -12.62 -2.01 3.36
N ASP A 368 -12.84 -2.83 4.38
CA ASP A 368 -12.93 -4.27 4.19
C ASP A 368 -14.39 -4.68 4.36
N ARG A 369 -15.01 -5.23 3.31
CA ARG A 369 -16.42 -5.63 3.40
C ARG A 369 -16.66 -6.85 4.29
N PHE A 370 -15.60 -7.61 4.61
CA PHE A 370 -15.65 -8.85 5.37
C PHE A 370 -15.31 -8.64 6.84
N ASP A 371 -14.48 -7.63 7.16
CA ASP A 371 -14.17 -7.30 8.55
C ASP A 371 -15.25 -6.39 9.15
N ARG A 372 -16.26 -7.00 9.77
CA ARG A 372 -17.21 -6.29 10.63
C ARG A 372 -16.70 -6.26 12.07
N PRO A 373 -16.85 -5.14 12.81
CA PRO A 373 -17.65 -3.94 12.48
C PRO A 373 -16.80 -2.75 12.00
N THR A 374 -15.90 -2.93 11.02
CA THR A 374 -15.17 -1.78 10.45
C THR A 374 -16.08 -0.96 9.54
N TRP A 375 -15.98 0.37 9.62
CA TRP A 375 -16.68 1.34 8.77
C TRP A 375 -15.70 2.01 7.80
N ASN A 376 -16.20 2.70 6.76
CA ASN A 376 -15.37 3.33 5.72
C ASN A 376 -14.31 4.26 6.31
N GLY A 377 -13.03 3.95 6.13
CA GLY A 377 -11.95 4.78 6.66
C GLY A 377 -11.64 4.58 8.14
N SER A 378 -12.34 3.69 8.85
CA SER A 378 -12.03 3.34 10.25
C SER A 378 -10.57 2.90 10.44
N TRP A 379 -9.99 2.26 9.43
CA TRP A 379 -8.58 1.91 9.40
C TRP A 379 -7.67 3.13 9.53
N TYR A 380 -8.00 4.25 8.87
CA TYR A 380 -7.21 5.46 8.90
C TYR A 380 -7.50 6.33 10.12
N PHE A 381 -8.79 6.48 10.46
CA PHE A 381 -9.22 7.35 11.55
C PHE A 381 -9.03 6.73 12.94
N ASP A 382 -9.19 5.42 13.05
CA ASP A 382 -9.03 4.68 14.30
C ASP A 382 -8.27 3.34 14.13
N PRO A 383 -7.02 3.38 13.64
CA PRO A 383 -6.22 2.17 13.44
C PRO A 383 -6.04 1.34 14.72
N ALA A 384 -5.93 1.98 15.89
CA ALA A 384 -5.76 1.27 17.16
C ALA A 384 -6.98 0.40 17.49
N GLN A 385 -8.20 0.91 17.33
CA GLN A 385 -9.39 0.11 17.60
C GLN A 385 -9.56 -1.03 16.60
N VAL A 386 -9.31 -0.75 15.31
CA VAL A 386 -9.37 -1.74 14.24
C VAL A 386 -8.39 -2.89 14.53
N VAL A 387 -7.12 -2.56 14.81
CA VAL A 387 -6.08 -3.53 15.15
C VAL A 387 -6.41 -4.27 16.45
N LYS A 388 -6.87 -3.58 17.50
CA LYS A 388 -7.26 -4.22 18.77
C LYS A 388 -8.33 -5.28 18.56
N GLN A 389 -9.34 -4.98 17.75
CA GLN A 389 -10.44 -5.89 17.45
C GLN A 389 -10.00 -7.06 16.56
N GLN A 390 -9.37 -6.78 15.41
CA GLN A 390 -8.99 -7.80 14.43
C GLN A 390 -7.98 -8.81 14.99
N PHE A 391 -7.09 -8.35 15.86
CA PHE A 391 -6.07 -9.19 16.48
C PHE A 391 -6.46 -9.65 17.89
N ASN A 392 -7.66 -9.34 18.38
CA ASN A 392 -8.12 -9.69 19.73
C ASN A 392 -7.05 -9.37 20.80
N LEU A 393 -6.62 -8.10 20.84
CA LEU A 393 -5.56 -7.63 21.74
C LEU A 393 -6.15 -7.24 23.11
N GLY A 394 -5.40 -7.51 24.17
CA GLY A 394 -5.79 -7.19 25.55
C GLY A 394 -5.62 -5.72 25.91
N ASP A 395 -5.74 -5.43 27.20
CA ASP A 395 -5.72 -4.05 27.74
C ASP A 395 -4.34 -3.39 27.70
N ASP A 396 -3.28 -4.21 27.57
CA ASP A 396 -1.91 -3.78 27.34
C ASP A 396 -1.76 -3.01 26.01
N PHE A 397 -2.75 -3.11 25.11
CA PHE A 397 -2.87 -2.36 23.88
C PHE A 397 -3.84 -1.19 24.09
N SER A 398 -3.27 0.02 24.20
CA SER A 398 -4.04 1.25 24.36
C SER A 398 -4.58 1.75 23.02
N THR A 399 -5.84 2.17 23.07
CA THR A 399 -6.57 2.87 22.01
C THR A 399 -6.67 4.38 22.30
N ASP A 400 -5.99 4.86 23.33
CA ASP A 400 -5.98 6.26 23.73
C ASP A 400 -4.93 7.00 22.90
N TYR A 401 -5.39 7.74 21.91
CA TYR A 401 -4.51 8.54 21.05
C TYR A 401 -3.91 9.69 21.84
N ILE A 402 -2.60 9.81 21.73
CA ILE A 402 -1.88 11.02 22.13
C ILE A 402 -1.61 11.90 20.92
N HIS A 403 -1.48 11.33 19.71
CA HIS A 403 -1.34 12.02 18.44
C HIS A 403 -2.12 11.29 17.34
N ASN A 404 -3.06 11.96 16.69
CA ASN A 404 -3.71 11.53 15.45
C ASN A 404 -4.30 12.78 14.75
N PRO A 405 -3.51 13.43 13.88
CA PRO A 405 -3.89 14.67 13.20
C PRO A 405 -5.18 14.55 12.38
N SER A 406 -5.46 13.37 11.82
CA SER A 406 -6.65 13.13 10.98
C SER A 406 -7.98 13.28 11.75
N ILE A 407 -7.91 13.19 13.07
CA ILE A 407 -9.04 13.35 13.99
C ILE A 407 -8.81 14.50 14.99
N ASN A 408 -7.95 15.47 14.62
CA ASN A 408 -7.69 16.69 15.38
C ASN A 408 -7.02 16.46 16.76
N ILE A 409 -6.24 15.39 16.90
CA ILE A 409 -5.41 15.13 18.08
C ILE A 409 -3.95 15.45 17.73
N PHE A 410 -3.44 16.59 18.18
CA PHE A 410 -2.10 17.10 17.85
C PHE A 410 -1.13 17.10 19.04
N CYS A 411 -1.52 16.44 20.11
CA CYS A 411 -0.74 16.43 21.34
C CYS A 411 0.33 15.30 21.27
N ARG A 412 1.21 15.23 22.28
CA ARG A 412 2.21 14.15 22.42
C ARG A 412 2.43 13.77 23.88
N GLU A 413 2.22 14.73 24.77
CA GLU A 413 2.31 14.54 26.21
C GLU A 413 1.01 13.90 26.75
N PRO A 414 1.03 12.65 27.25
CA PRO A 414 -0.17 11.95 27.71
C PRO A 414 -1.03 12.76 28.68
N LYS A 415 -0.39 13.49 29.60
CA LYS A 415 -1.07 14.34 30.59
C LYS A 415 -1.83 15.52 29.98
N ALA A 416 -1.42 15.97 28.79
CA ALA A 416 -2.09 17.02 28.03
C ALA A 416 -3.11 16.47 27.02
N CYS A 417 -2.97 15.21 26.60
CA CYS A 417 -3.87 14.56 25.65
C CYS A 417 -5.11 13.94 26.33
N LEU A 418 -4.93 13.38 27.52
CA LEU A 418 -5.92 12.52 28.16
C LEU A 418 -6.73 13.28 29.22
N PRO A 419 -7.99 12.88 29.46
CA PRO A 419 -8.78 13.44 30.55
C PRO A 419 -8.08 13.23 31.90
N PRO A 420 -8.34 14.11 32.89
CA PRO A 420 -7.75 14.02 34.23
C PRO A 420 -7.95 12.67 34.94
N ASP A 421 -8.96 11.89 34.54
CA ASP A 421 -9.43 10.68 35.21
C ASP A 421 -8.81 9.37 34.66
N ASN A 422 -8.03 9.42 33.56
CA ASN A 422 -7.28 8.26 33.03
C ASN A 422 -5.84 8.24 33.57
N LYS A 423 -5.68 8.08 34.89
CA LYS A 423 -4.37 7.96 35.55
C LYS A 423 -4.01 6.54 35.92
#